data_AF-A0A8S1K4J8-F1
#
_entry.id   AF-A0A8S1K4J8-F1
#
_cell.length_a   1.000
_cell.length_b   1.000
_cell.length_c   1.000
_cell.angle_alpha   90.00
_cell.angle_beta   90.00
_cell.angle_gamma   90.00
#
_symmetry.space_group_name_H-M   'P 1'
#
loop_
_entity.id
_entity.type
_entity.pdbx_description
1 polymer ?
#
loop_
_entity_poly.entity_id
_entity_poly.type
_entity_poly.pdbx_seq_one_letter_code
_entity_poly.pdbx_strand_id
1 'polypeptide(L)'
;MKNIIAGTLTTLLIGLGFYQVNLDSASDFERWALKHGKIYYGDEKIYRQTIYYQNKQMIDQHNKRNDITYQMAENQFMTITNEEFIRLYLNTKSSEQLNNQDKVKRNNIHKSSEPINKENKKWPIDWRCQQMVILWFWYIF
;
A
#
# COMPACT_ATOMS: atom_id res chain seq x y z
N MET A 1 14.59 40.54 24.36
CA MET A 1 13.65 39.51 23.84
C MET A 1 13.91 39.11 22.39
N LYS A 2 14.28 40.02 21.47
CA LYS A 2 14.53 39.69 20.04
C LYS A 2 15.71 38.73 19.79
N ASN A 3 16.76 38.77 20.62
CA ASN A 3 17.98 37.97 20.41
C ASN A 3 17.86 36.51 20.88
N ILE A 4 16.92 36.22 21.80
CA ILE A 4 16.66 34.85 22.28
C ILE A 4 15.91 34.07 21.19
N ILE A 5 14.97 34.72 20.49
CA ILE A 5 14.20 34.12 19.39
C ILE A 5 15.09 33.80 18.18
N ALA A 6 16.10 34.63 17.90
CA ALA A 6 17.05 34.36 16.82
C ALA A 6 17.94 33.13 17.11
N GLY A 7 18.34 32.92 18.36
CA GLY A 7 19.16 31.77 18.76
C GLY A 7 18.42 30.42 18.73
N THR A 8 17.12 30.39 19.01
CA THR A 8 16.32 29.15 18.89
C THR A 8 16.03 28.80 17.44
N LEU A 9 15.89 29.80 16.56
CA LEU A 9 15.71 29.59 15.13
C LEU A 9 16.94 28.99 14.46
N THR A 10 18.14 29.40 14.86
CA THR A 10 19.39 28.85 14.31
C THR A 10 19.63 27.41 14.74
N THR A 11 19.34 27.04 15.99
CA THR A 11 19.47 25.65 16.44
C THR A 11 18.43 24.73 15.79
N LEU A 12 17.19 25.20 15.58
CA LEU A 12 16.17 24.46 14.83
C LEU A 12 16.60 24.24 13.37
N LEU A 13 17.14 25.27 12.71
CA LEU A 13 17.62 25.18 11.32
C LEU A 13 18.81 24.22 11.18
N ILE A 14 19.78 24.26 12.10
CA ILE A 14 20.93 23.34 12.10
C ILE A 14 20.46 21.91 12.38
N GLY A 15 19.55 21.72 13.34
CA GLY A 15 18.96 20.42 13.63
C GLY A 15 18.24 19.83 12.41
N LEU A 16 17.35 20.61 11.78
CA LEU A 16 16.65 20.21 10.56
C LEU A 16 17.60 19.84 9.42
N GLY A 17 18.69 20.60 9.24
CA GLY A 17 19.73 20.28 8.24
C GLY A 17 20.45 18.96 8.55
N PHE A 18 20.79 18.71 9.83
CA PHE A 18 21.42 17.46 10.26
C PHE A 18 20.53 16.23 10.04
N TYR A 19 19.21 16.36 10.23
CA TYR A 19 18.26 15.28 9.92
C TYR A 19 18.20 14.98 8.41
N GLN A 20 18.27 16.01 7.57
CA GLN A 20 18.25 15.83 6.10
C GLN A 20 19.52 15.18 5.57
N VAL A 21 20.71 15.58 6.07
CA VAL A 21 22.01 15.02 5.62
C VAL A 21 22.16 13.53 5.95
N ASN A 22 21.64 13.07 7.09
CA ASN A 22 21.65 11.65 7.44
C ASN A 22 20.74 10.80 6.54
N LEU A 23 19.72 11.39 5.91
CA LEU A 23 18.83 10.68 4.99
C LEU A 23 19.48 10.41 3.63
N ASP A 24 20.35 11.31 3.17
CA ASP A 24 20.93 11.26 1.82
C ASP A 24 22.12 10.28 1.71
N SER A 25 22.80 10.01 2.84
CA SER A 25 23.90 9.04 2.92
C SER A 25 23.43 7.60 3.21
N ALA A 26 22.16 7.40 3.57
CA ALA A 26 21.60 6.09 3.87
C ALA A 26 21.41 5.25 2.60
N SER A 27 21.53 3.92 2.69
CA SER A 27 21.25 3.03 1.56
C SER A 27 19.78 3.09 1.11
N ASP A 28 19.49 2.69 -0.13
CA ASP A 28 18.11 2.62 -0.65
C ASP A 28 17.16 1.86 0.29
N PHE A 29 17.63 0.72 0.80
CA PHE A 29 16.90 -0.09 1.77
C PHE A 29 16.62 0.67 3.07
N GLU A 30 17.59 1.41 3.59
CA GLU A 30 17.42 2.18 4.84
C GLU A 30 16.47 3.36 4.65
N ARG A 31 16.57 4.08 3.53
CA ARG A 31 15.61 5.14 3.19
C ARG A 31 14.19 4.58 3.06
N TRP A 32 14.05 3.44 2.39
CA TRP A 32 12.77 2.74 2.29
C TRP A 32 12.25 2.29 3.67
N ALA A 33 13.11 1.69 4.49
CA ALA A 33 12.72 1.18 5.81
C ALA A 33 12.27 2.33 6.73
N LEU A 34 13.00 3.44 6.73
CA LEU A 34 12.62 4.66 7.46
C LEU A 34 11.29 5.21 6.96
N LYS A 35 11.09 5.32 5.64
CA LYS A 35 9.84 5.81 5.03
C LYS A 35 8.63 4.97 5.42
N HIS A 36 8.80 3.65 5.56
CA HIS A 36 7.73 2.72 5.90
C HIS A 36 7.68 2.32 7.39
N GLY A 37 8.47 2.97 8.24
CA GLY A 37 8.51 2.71 9.69
C GLY A 37 8.94 1.28 10.03
N LYS A 38 9.82 0.68 9.24
CA LYS A 38 10.34 -0.68 9.42
C LYS A 38 11.69 -0.64 10.12
N ILE A 39 11.87 -1.55 11.08
CA ILE A 39 13.09 -1.66 11.87
C ILE A 39 13.48 -3.14 11.89
N TYR A 40 14.74 -3.42 11.55
CA TYR A 40 15.30 -4.77 11.48
C TYR A 40 16.66 -4.80 12.15
N TYR A 41 17.01 -5.94 12.77
CA TYR A 41 18.25 -6.10 13.53
C TYR A 41 18.95 -7.42 13.18
N GLY A 42 20.28 -7.45 13.38
CA GLY A 42 21.09 -8.66 13.21
C GLY A 42 20.91 -9.36 11.85
N ASP A 43 20.77 -10.68 11.88
CA ASP A 43 20.65 -11.52 10.70
C ASP A 43 19.36 -11.24 9.91
N GLU A 44 18.28 -10.85 10.59
CA GLU A 44 17.02 -10.49 9.92
C GLU A 44 17.21 -9.28 9.00
N LYS A 45 18.01 -8.28 9.41
CA LYS A 45 18.30 -7.11 8.56
C LYS A 45 18.93 -7.54 7.24
N ILE A 46 19.92 -8.43 7.29
CA ILE A 46 20.64 -8.91 6.09
C ILE A 46 19.69 -9.68 5.18
N TYR A 47 18.85 -10.55 5.75
CA TYR A 47 17.85 -11.32 5.01
C TYR A 47 16.81 -10.41 4.33
N ARG A 48 16.20 -9.49 5.09
CA ARG A 48 15.18 -8.54 4.59
C ARG A 48 15.74 -7.58 3.55
N GLN A 49 16.98 -7.14 3.73
CA GLN A 49 17.70 -6.31 2.76
C GLN A 49 17.95 -7.06 1.46
N THR A 50 18.26 -8.36 1.51
CA THR A 50 18.41 -9.20 0.31
C THR A 50 17.10 -9.27 -0.47
N ILE A 51 15.98 -9.54 0.21
CA ILE A 51 14.65 -9.57 -0.42
C ILE A 51 14.29 -8.22 -1.03
N TYR A 52 14.60 -7.11 -0.34
CA TYR A 52 14.37 -5.77 -0.86
C TYR A 52 15.01 -5.54 -2.23
N TYR A 53 16.30 -5.87 -2.37
CA TYR A 53 16.99 -5.68 -3.65
C TYR A 53 16.50 -6.64 -4.73
N GLN A 54 16.15 -7.88 -4.38
CA GLN A 54 15.50 -8.82 -5.31
C GLN A 54 14.17 -8.26 -5.84
N ASN A 55 13.31 -7.74 -4.95
CA ASN A 55 12.04 -7.14 -5.33
C ASN A 55 12.24 -5.87 -6.16
N LYS A 56 13.26 -5.05 -5.85
CA LYS A 56 13.60 -3.86 -6.64
C LYS A 56 14.03 -4.23 -8.07
N GLN A 57 14.89 -5.24 -8.20
CA GLN A 57 15.28 -5.77 -9.52
C GLN A 57 14.08 -6.32 -10.30
N MET A 58 13.16 -7.02 -9.63
CA MET A 58 11.93 -7.52 -10.26
C MET A 58 11.08 -6.36 -10.80
N ILE A 59 10.93 -5.28 -10.04
CA ILE A 59 10.21 -4.06 -10.46
C ILE A 59 10.86 -3.46 -11.71
N ASP A 60 12.19 -3.30 -11.71
CA ASP A 60 12.91 -2.71 -12.84
C ASP A 60 12.78 -3.56 -14.10
N GLN A 61 12.85 -4.89 -13.96
CA GLN A 61 12.67 -5.82 -15.07
C GLN A 61 11.24 -5.77 -15.61
N HIS A 62 10.24 -5.73 -14.73
CA HIS A 62 8.83 -5.60 -15.11
C HIS A 62 8.61 -4.29 -15.86
N ASN A 63 9.00 -3.14 -15.30
CA ASN A 63 8.76 -1.84 -15.91
C ASN A 63 9.50 -1.61 -17.23
N LYS A 64 10.54 -2.40 -17.55
CA LYS A 64 11.26 -2.34 -18.84
C LYS A 64 10.53 -3.05 -19.98
N ARG A 65 9.53 -3.90 -19.71
CA ARG A 65 8.83 -4.63 -20.78
C ARG A 65 7.74 -3.75 -21.41
N ASN A 66 7.60 -3.84 -22.73
CA ASN A 66 6.66 -3.03 -23.51
C ASN A 66 5.25 -3.65 -23.61
N ASP A 67 5.07 -4.88 -23.13
CA ASP A 67 3.84 -5.67 -23.22
C ASP A 67 2.94 -5.56 -21.97
N ILE A 68 3.27 -4.64 -21.05
CA ILE A 68 2.56 -4.49 -19.79
C ILE A 68 1.71 -3.22 -19.77
N THR A 69 0.50 -3.35 -19.27
CA THR A 69 -0.46 -2.26 -19.11
C THR A 69 -0.36 -1.53 -17.75
N TYR A 70 0.55 -1.95 -16.88
CA TYR A 70 0.73 -1.38 -15.54
C TYR A 70 2.20 -1.36 -15.11
N GLN A 71 2.50 -0.45 -14.19
CA GLN A 71 3.83 -0.31 -13.61
C GLN A 71 3.84 -0.80 -12.17
N MET A 72 4.98 -1.32 -11.73
CA MET A 72 5.24 -1.63 -10.34
C MET A 72 6.08 -0.51 -9.72
N ALA A 73 5.92 -0.31 -8.42
CA ALA A 73 6.66 0.68 -7.65
C ALA A 73 6.99 0.15 -6.26
N GLU A 74 8.01 0.73 -5.62
CA GLU A 74 8.36 0.41 -4.25
C GLU A 74 7.17 0.69 -3.31
N ASN A 75 6.78 -0.31 -2.54
CA ASN A 75 5.66 -0.24 -1.62
C ASN A 75 6.04 -0.79 -0.23
N GLN A 76 5.10 -0.89 0.70
CA GLN A 76 5.36 -1.38 2.06
C GLN A 76 5.69 -2.89 2.16
N PHE A 77 5.60 -3.62 1.06
CA PHE A 77 5.81 -5.06 0.94
C PHE A 77 7.16 -5.42 0.31
N MET A 78 8.08 -4.48 0.16
CA MET A 78 9.37 -4.74 -0.51
C MET A 78 10.27 -5.74 0.23
N THR A 79 10.07 -5.99 1.52
CA THR A 79 10.92 -6.89 2.33
C THR A 79 10.30 -8.24 2.61
N ILE A 80 9.16 -8.54 2.00
CA ILE A 80 8.48 -9.82 2.15
C ILE A 80 8.50 -10.60 0.84
N THR A 81 8.59 -11.91 0.98
CA THR A 81 8.48 -12.86 -0.12
C THR A 81 7.02 -13.06 -0.53
N ASN A 82 6.78 -13.61 -1.72
CA ASN A 82 5.44 -13.92 -2.18
C ASN A 82 4.74 -14.92 -1.24
N GLU A 83 5.48 -15.91 -0.73
CA GLU A 83 4.98 -16.92 0.20
C GLU A 83 4.62 -16.31 1.56
N GLU A 84 5.41 -15.36 2.06
CA GLU A 84 5.06 -14.59 3.26
C GLU A 84 3.84 -13.71 3.01
N PHE A 85 3.76 -13.03 1.86
CA PHE A 85 2.62 -12.18 1.52
C PHE A 85 1.32 -12.98 1.51
N ILE A 86 1.31 -14.15 0.86
CA ILE A 86 0.16 -15.04 0.83
C ILE A 86 -0.23 -15.46 2.25
N ARG A 87 0.73 -15.90 3.07
CA ARG A 87 0.44 -16.38 4.43
C ARG A 87 -0.07 -15.28 5.38
N LEU A 88 0.41 -14.06 5.24
CA LEU A 88 0.10 -12.96 6.14
C LEU A 88 -1.15 -12.16 5.73
N TYR A 89 -1.37 -11.97 4.43
CA TYR A 89 -2.37 -11.02 3.92
C TYR A 89 -3.51 -11.69 3.14
N LEU A 90 -3.33 -12.90 2.63
CA LEU A 90 -4.39 -13.60 1.91
C LEU A 90 -5.07 -14.61 2.81
N ASN A 91 -6.36 -14.40 3.06
CA ASN A 91 -7.17 -15.37 3.79
C ASN A 91 -7.57 -16.51 2.84
N THR A 92 -6.72 -17.54 2.73
CA THR A 92 -6.98 -18.72 1.88
C THR A 92 -8.07 -19.64 2.42
N LYS A 93 -8.56 -19.42 3.65
CA LYS A 93 -9.55 -20.29 4.30
C LYS A 93 -11.01 -19.97 3.95
N SER A 94 -11.30 -18.81 3.34
CA SER A 94 -12.67 -18.35 3.14
C SER A 94 -13.34 -18.84 1.85
N SER A 95 -12.58 -19.28 0.84
CA SER A 95 -13.14 -19.65 -0.47
C SER A 95 -13.99 -20.92 -0.43
N GLU A 96 -13.67 -21.88 0.43
CA GLU A 96 -14.46 -23.11 0.60
C GLU A 96 -15.75 -22.88 1.40
N GLN A 97 -15.74 -21.96 2.37
CA GLN A 97 -16.90 -21.67 3.23
C GLN A 97 -17.88 -20.66 2.60
N LEU A 98 -17.40 -19.71 1.78
CA LEU A 98 -18.25 -18.70 1.11
C LEU A 98 -19.05 -19.29 -0.06
N ASN A 99 -18.54 -20.32 -0.74
CA ASN A 99 -19.18 -20.89 -1.93
C ASN A 99 -20.56 -21.51 -1.68
N ASN A 100 -20.84 -21.98 -0.46
CA ASN A 100 -22.15 -22.56 -0.13
C ASN A 100 -23.17 -21.50 0.31
N GLN A 101 -22.76 -20.44 1.01
CA GLN A 101 -23.67 -19.36 1.40
C GLN A 101 -24.01 -18.42 0.23
N ASP A 102 -23.06 -18.18 -0.67
CA ASP A 102 -23.27 -17.30 -1.83
C ASP A 102 -24.17 -17.91 -2.91
N LYS A 103 -24.19 -19.24 -3.05
CA LYS A 103 -25.12 -19.94 -3.96
C LYS A 103 -26.57 -19.80 -3.50
N VAL A 104 -26.83 -19.90 -2.19
CA VAL A 104 -28.18 -19.76 -1.62
C VAL A 104 -28.68 -18.32 -1.72
N LYS A 105 -27.82 -17.32 -1.47
CA LYS A 105 -28.19 -15.89 -1.61
C LYS A 105 -28.40 -15.46 -3.07
N ARG A 106 -27.55 -15.91 -4.02
CA ARG A 106 -27.69 -15.56 -5.45
C ARG A 106 -29.00 -16.04 -6.06
N ASN A 107 -29.46 -17.23 -5.67
CA ASN A 107 -30.72 -17.79 -6.17
C ASN A 107 -31.97 -17.02 -5.69
N ASN A 108 -31.87 -16.31 -4.56
CA ASN A 108 -32.96 -15.50 -4.03
C ASN A 108 -33.01 -14.07 -4.61
N ILE A 109 -31.89 -13.53 -5.09
CA ILE A 109 -31.80 -12.16 -5.64
C ILE A 109 -32.36 -12.07 -7.08
N HIS A 110 -32.29 -13.15 -7.86
CA HIS A 110 -32.78 -13.14 -9.25
C HIS A 110 -34.31 -13.08 -9.37
N LYS A 111 -35.06 -13.13 -8.26
CA LYS A 111 -36.53 -12.98 -8.25
C LYS A 111 -37.01 -11.53 -8.10
N SER A 112 -36.14 -10.53 -7.88
CA SER A 112 -36.57 -9.14 -7.60
C SER A 112 -35.83 -8.03 -8.37
N SER A 113 -35.18 -8.32 -9.51
CA SER A 113 -34.56 -7.26 -10.33
C SER A 113 -35.36 -7.01 -11.60
N GLU A 114 -35.78 -5.75 -11.80
CA GLU A 114 -36.35 -5.27 -13.05
C GLU A 114 -35.36 -5.46 -14.22
N PRO A 115 -35.86 -5.68 -15.45
CA PRO A 115 -35.00 -5.91 -16.61
C PRO A 115 -34.09 -4.71 -16.85
N ILE A 116 -32.78 -4.99 -16.93
CA ILE A 116 -31.75 -3.97 -17.16
C ILE A 116 -31.94 -3.40 -18.58
N ASN A 117 -32.53 -2.20 -18.69
CA ASN A 117 -32.53 -1.44 -19.93
C ASN A 117 -31.11 -0.91 -20.21
N LYS A 118 -30.49 -1.39 -21.29
CA LYS A 118 -29.09 -1.13 -21.66
C LYS A 118 -28.82 0.30 -22.15
N GLU A 119 -29.85 1.11 -22.39
CA GLU A 119 -29.70 2.45 -22.99
C GLU A 119 -29.23 3.54 -22.02
N ASN A 120 -29.36 3.35 -20.70
CA ASN A 120 -29.02 4.38 -19.69
C ASN A 120 -27.69 4.16 -18.95
N LYS A 121 -26.75 3.41 -19.55
CA LYS A 121 -25.48 3.11 -18.88
C LYS A 121 -24.46 4.25 -19.05
N LYS A 122 -24.56 5.26 -18.17
CA LYS A 122 -23.57 6.35 -18.06
C LYS A 122 -22.23 5.79 -17.54
N TRP A 123 -21.19 5.83 -18.37
CA TRP A 123 -19.82 5.45 -18.01
C TRP A 123 -19.02 6.65 -17.45
N PRO A 124 -18.01 6.46 -16.58
CA PRO A 124 -17.67 5.30 -15.75
C PRO A 124 -18.24 5.40 -14.32
N ILE A 125 -18.56 4.26 -13.71
CA ILE A 125 -19.04 4.18 -12.32
C ILE A 125 -17.81 4.17 -11.39
N ASP A 126 -17.56 5.27 -10.69
CA ASP A 126 -16.57 5.36 -9.60
C ASP A 126 -17.28 5.74 -8.29
N TRP A 127 -17.42 4.77 -7.39
CA TRP A 127 -18.08 4.96 -6.09
C TRP A 127 -17.33 5.94 -5.17
N ARG A 128 -16.05 6.21 -5.42
CA ARG A 128 -15.29 7.25 -4.70
C ARG A 128 -15.83 8.64 -5.04
N CYS A 129 -16.34 8.83 -6.25
CA CYS A 129 -16.99 10.08 -6.67
C CYS A 129 -18.40 10.24 -6.07
N GLN A 130 -18.99 9.19 -5.51
CA GLN A 130 -20.34 9.19 -4.95
C GLN A 130 -20.36 9.22 -3.41
N GLN A 131 -19.21 9.47 -2.76
CA GLN A 131 -19.06 9.58 -1.29
C GLN A 131 -19.51 8.36 -0.46
N MET A 132 -19.91 7.25 -1.09
CA MET A 132 -20.37 6.04 -0.42
C MET A 132 -19.26 5.28 0.30
N VAL A 133 -17.99 5.51 -0.06
CA VAL A 133 -16.83 4.90 0.62
C VAL A 133 -16.53 5.57 1.97
N ILE A 134 -16.90 6.84 2.16
CA ILE A 134 -16.61 7.60 3.39
C ILE A 134 -17.70 7.36 4.45
N LEU A 135 -18.95 7.16 4.04
CA LEU A 135 -20.08 7.03 4.97
C LEU A 135 -20.02 5.75 5.84
N TRP A 136 -19.34 4.70 5.39
CA TRP A 136 -19.13 3.49 6.20
C TRP A 136 -18.05 3.65 7.28
N PHE A 137 -17.15 4.62 7.14
CA PHE A 137 -16.06 4.84 8.11
C PHE A 137 -16.50 5.63 9.35
N TRP A 138 -17.58 6.41 9.27
CA TRP A 138 -18.09 7.19 10.41
C TRP A 138 -19.04 6.41 11.33
N TYR A 139 -19.46 5.20 10.97
CA TYR A 139 -20.44 4.42 11.74
C TYR A 139 -19.81 3.30 12.61
N ILE A 140 -18.48 3.24 12.70
CA ILE A 140 -17.75 2.19 13.46
C ILE A 140 -16.93 2.78 14.64
N PHE A 141 -17.06 4.08 14.95
CA PHE A 141 -16.50 4.69 16.16
C PHE A 141 -17.56 5.50 16.92
#